data_AF-A0A7W0TD28-F1
#
_entry.id   AF-A0A7W0TD28-F1
#
_cell.length_a   1.000
_cell.length_b   1.000
_cell.length_c   1.000
_cell.angle_alpha   90.00
_cell.angle_beta   90.00
_cell.angle_gamma   90.00
#
_symmetry.space_group_name_H-M   'P 1'
#
loop_
_entity.id
_entity.type
_entity.pdbx_description
1 polymer ?
#
loop_
_entity_poly.entity_id
_entity_poly.type
_entity_poly.pdbx_seq_one_letter_code
_entity_poly.pdbx_strand_id
1 'polypeptide(L)'
;EATQAAYYEQALALSFCQPTVEGMLLFLSRDERARAGWQSGVHYVDGTAKSSLTRVTEALDRSTGGSIVRCPGVELTVRPDFLRFGTRAAAKRGVYRASLRCNLDCVYLIRVERASTHSTKLVKRGRLEVGELAKIDLGPRRLGPGEYRYTLRLVHPVNPGPPTLRQSPPFQLP
;
A
#
# COMPACT_ATOMS: atom_id res chain seq x y z
N GLU A 1 1.23 -22.62 -19.50
CA GLU A 1 1.00 -21.96 -18.18
C GLU A 1 1.06 -20.44 -18.23
N ALA A 2 1.90 -19.83 -19.08
CA ALA A 2 1.89 -18.37 -19.30
C ALA A 2 0.49 -17.81 -19.65
N THR A 3 -0.25 -18.49 -20.55
CA THR A 3 -1.64 -18.13 -20.89
C THR A 3 -2.58 -18.18 -19.69
N GLN A 4 -2.44 -19.18 -18.82
CA GLN A 4 -3.24 -19.28 -17.59
C GLN A 4 -3.00 -18.08 -16.68
N ALA A 5 -1.73 -17.74 -16.43
CA ALA A 5 -1.38 -16.57 -15.62
C ALA A 5 -1.97 -15.28 -16.22
N ALA A 6 -1.83 -15.08 -17.53
CA ALA A 6 -2.37 -13.91 -18.21
C ALA A 6 -3.90 -13.81 -18.09
N TYR A 7 -4.61 -14.93 -18.24
CA TYR A 7 -6.08 -14.94 -18.12
C TYR A 7 -6.56 -14.76 -16.67
N TYR A 8 -5.84 -15.26 -15.67
CA TYR A 8 -6.19 -14.99 -14.27
C TYR A 8 -5.93 -13.54 -13.89
N GLU A 9 -4.82 -12.94 -14.34
CA GLU A 9 -4.58 -11.51 -14.17
C GLU A 9 -5.69 -10.67 -14.84
N GLN A 10 -6.05 -11.01 -16.08
CA GLN A 10 -7.12 -10.32 -16.81
C GLN A 10 -8.48 -10.48 -16.11
N ALA A 11 -8.82 -11.68 -15.64
CA ALA A 11 -10.05 -11.94 -14.92
C ALA A 11 -10.12 -11.13 -13.63
N LEU A 12 -9.05 -11.11 -12.82
CA LEU A 12 -8.93 -10.30 -11.62
C LEU A 12 -9.12 -8.81 -11.93
N ALA A 13 -8.44 -8.29 -12.96
CA ALA A 13 -8.54 -6.90 -13.39
C ALA A 13 -9.97 -6.52 -13.82
N LEU A 14 -10.62 -7.36 -14.62
CA LEU A 14 -12.00 -7.14 -15.07
C LEU A 14 -12.96 -7.15 -13.88
N SER A 15 -12.88 -8.17 -13.02
CA SER A 15 -13.69 -8.30 -11.82
C SER A 15 -13.52 -7.13 -10.86
N PHE A 16 -12.28 -6.66 -10.65
CA PHE A 16 -11.97 -5.54 -9.76
C PHE A 16 -12.69 -4.24 -10.18
N CYS A 17 -12.90 -4.03 -11.48
CA CYS A 17 -13.61 -2.85 -11.97
C CYS A 17 -15.15 -2.97 -11.96
N GLN A 18 -15.71 -4.13 -11.64
CA GLN A 18 -17.16 -4.32 -11.63
C GLN A 18 -17.72 -4.05 -10.23
N PRO A 19 -18.56 -3.01 -10.03
CA PRO A 19 -19.07 -2.64 -8.72
C PRO A 19 -20.02 -3.68 -8.10
N THR A 20 -20.56 -4.59 -8.91
CA THR A 20 -21.47 -5.67 -8.48
C THR A 20 -20.75 -7.00 -8.21
N VAL A 21 -19.42 -7.05 -8.34
CA VAL A 21 -18.63 -8.26 -8.04
C VAL A 21 -18.10 -8.17 -6.62
N GLU A 22 -18.57 -9.05 -5.74
CA GLU A 22 -18.11 -9.14 -4.36
C GLU A 22 -16.87 -10.03 -4.19
N GLY A 23 -16.64 -10.94 -5.14
CA GLY A 23 -15.49 -11.84 -5.11
C GLY A 23 -15.39 -12.70 -6.36
N MET A 24 -14.21 -13.28 -6.56
CA MET A 24 -13.95 -14.25 -7.63
C MET A 24 -13.28 -15.49 -7.03
N LEU A 25 -13.81 -16.66 -7.36
CA LEU A 25 -13.23 -17.94 -6.98
C LEU A 25 -12.47 -18.51 -8.17
N LEU A 26 -11.16 -18.66 -8.04
CA LEU A 26 -10.37 -19.42 -9.02
C LEU A 26 -10.67 -20.91 -8.83
N PHE A 27 -11.13 -21.56 -9.90
CA PHE A 27 -11.50 -22.95 -9.84
C PHE A 27 -10.25 -23.82 -9.66
N LEU A 28 -10.20 -24.54 -8.53
CA LEU A 28 -9.08 -25.37 -8.08
C LEU A 28 -7.81 -24.57 -7.71
N SER A 29 -7.22 -24.88 -6.56
CA SER A 29 -5.83 -24.48 -6.24
C SER A 29 -4.81 -25.48 -6.80
N ARG A 30 -5.21 -26.76 -6.90
CA ARG A 30 -4.42 -27.89 -7.37
C ARG A 30 -5.21 -28.64 -8.44
N ASP A 31 -4.53 -29.10 -9.48
CA ASP A 31 -5.13 -29.91 -10.53
C ASP A 31 -5.79 -31.19 -9.98
N GLU A 32 -6.85 -31.63 -10.66
CA GLU A 32 -7.63 -32.79 -10.26
C GLU A 32 -7.05 -34.08 -10.85
N ARG A 33 -6.82 -35.08 -10.00
CA ARG A 33 -6.23 -36.38 -10.38
C ARG A 33 -7.18 -37.20 -11.24
N ALA A 34 -8.47 -37.20 -10.92
CA ALA A 34 -9.44 -38.10 -11.53
C ALA A 34 -9.95 -37.62 -12.90
N ARG A 35 -9.66 -36.37 -13.29
CA ARG A 35 -10.21 -35.73 -14.50
C ARG A 35 -9.10 -35.00 -15.26
N ALA A 36 -8.56 -35.64 -16.30
CA ALA A 36 -7.41 -35.12 -17.07
C ALA A 36 -7.61 -33.70 -17.64
N GLY A 37 -8.85 -33.26 -17.91
CA GLY A 37 -9.13 -31.90 -18.39
C GLY A 37 -9.18 -30.81 -17.31
N TRP A 38 -9.14 -31.18 -16.03
CA TRP A 38 -9.30 -30.25 -14.91
C TRP A 38 -7.93 -29.79 -14.42
N GLN A 39 -7.36 -28.85 -15.16
CA GLN A 39 -5.97 -28.38 -15.01
C GLN A 39 -5.88 -26.87 -14.70
N SER A 40 -6.91 -26.32 -14.06
CA SER A 40 -7.01 -24.90 -13.71
C SER A 40 -6.26 -24.54 -12.42
N GLY A 41 -5.76 -25.53 -11.67
CA GLY A 41 -4.94 -25.30 -10.49
C GLY A 41 -3.66 -24.55 -10.83
N VAL A 42 -3.09 -23.86 -9.83
CA VAL A 42 -1.75 -23.26 -9.88
C VAL A 42 -0.67 -24.22 -9.34
N HIS A 43 -1.11 -25.39 -8.86
CA HIS A 43 -0.27 -26.55 -8.56
C HIS A 43 -0.70 -27.74 -9.42
N TYR A 44 0.28 -28.56 -9.84
CA TYR A 44 0.02 -29.88 -10.41
C TYR A 44 -0.59 -30.82 -9.37
N VAL A 45 -1.10 -31.97 -9.80
CA VAL A 45 -1.76 -32.99 -8.95
C VAL A 45 -0.88 -33.43 -7.77
N ASP A 46 0.44 -33.51 -7.96
CA ASP A 46 1.41 -33.87 -6.92
C ASP A 46 1.66 -32.74 -5.91
N GLY A 47 1.28 -31.50 -6.24
CA GLY A 47 1.49 -30.30 -5.43
C GLY A 47 2.64 -29.42 -5.90
N THR A 48 3.41 -29.87 -6.89
CA THR A 48 4.45 -29.07 -7.53
C THR A 48 3.83 -27.79 -8.07
N ALA A 49 4.46 -26.65 -7.77
CA ALA A 49 4.00 -25.35 -8.27
C ALA A 49 4.12 -25.30 -9.80
N LYS A 50 3.08 -24.78 -10.45
CA LYS A 50 3.15 -24.43 -11.87
C LYS A 50 3.94 -23.14 -12.05
N SER A 51 4.46 -22.92 -13.26
CA SER A 51 5.14 -21.68 -13.63
C SER A 51 4.22 -20.46 -13.57
N SER A 52 2.89 -20.66 -13.53
CA SER A 52 1.89 -19.62 -13.38
C SER A 52 1.74 -19.10 -11.95
N LEU A 53 2.12 -19.88 -10.93
CA LEU A 53 1.84 -19.57 -9.52
C LEU A 53 2.29 -18.16 -9.13
N THR A 54 3.56 -17.83 -9.36
CA THR A 54 4.13 -16.52 -8.99
C THR A 54 3.34 -15.35 -9.56
N ARG A 55 3.04 -15.38 -10.87
CA ARG A 55 2.30 -14.29 -11.53
C ARG A 55 0.86 -14.19 -11.05
N VAL A 56 0.23 -15.32 -10.75
CA VAL A 56 -1.13 -15.34 -10.19
C VAL A 56 -1.13 -14.76 -8.78
N THR A 57 -0.16 -15.13 -7.94
CA THR A 57 0.01 -14.56 -6.59
C THR A 57 0.26 -13.04 -6.66
N GLU A 58 1.16 -12.57 -7.53
CA GLU A 58 1.40 -11.13 -7.72
C GLU A 58 0.13 -10.38 -8.18
N ALA A 59 -0.70 -11.00 -9.03
CA ALA A 59 -1.98 -10.41 -9.44
C ALA A 59 -2.98 -10.35 -8.28
N LEU A 60 -3.03 -11.38 -7.42
CA LEU A 60 -3.86 -11.40 -6.21
C LEU A 60 -3.39 -10.35 -5.19
N ASP A 61 -2.09 -10.19 -4.98
CA ASP A 61 -1.51 -9.19 -4.08
C ASP A 61 -1.83 -7.78 -4.57
N ARG A 62 -1.63 -7.50 -5.87
CA ARG A 62 -2.03 -6.22 -6.48
C ARG A 62 -3.54 -5.98 -6.40
N SER A 63 -4.36 -7.02 -6.49
CA SER A 63 -5.82 -6.89 -6.33
C SER A 63 -6.19 -6.53 -4.89
N THR A 64 -5.54 -7.18 -3.92
CA THR A 64 -5.69 -6.89 -2.49
C THR A 64 -5.29 -5.45 -2.17
N GLY A 65 -4.20 -4.96 -2.77
CA GLY A 65 -3.73 -3.59 -2.62
C GLY A 65 -4.55 -2.55 -3.39
N GLY A 66 -5.46 -2.96 -4.29
CA GLY A 66 -6.25 -2.08 -5.15
C GLY A 66 -5.53 -1.55 -6.40
N SER A 67 -4.36 -2.11 -6.71
CA SER A 67 -3.43 -1.66 -7.75
C SER A 67 -3.39 -2.55 -9.00
N ILE A 68 -4.27 -3.56 -9.11
CA ILE A 68 -4.26 -4.50 -10.24
C ILE A 68 -4.52 -3.80 -11.58
N VAL A 69 -5.43 -2.84 -11.62
CA VAL A 69 -5.77 -2.08 -12.83
C VAL A 69 -6.39 -0.71 -12.47
N ARG A 70 -6.32 0.25 -13.40
CA ARG A 70 -7.09 1.49 -13.31
C ARG A 70 -8.52 1.25 -13.80
N CYS A 71 -9.51 1.60 -12.99
CA CYS A 71 -10.92 1.45 -13.31
C CYS A 71 -11.58 2.83 -13.47
N PRO A 72 -12.30 3.09 -14.58
CA PRO A 72 -13.07 4.32 -14.74
C PRO A 72 -14.10 4.48 -13.61
N GLY A 73 -14.13 5.68 -12.99
CA GLY A 73 -15.09 6.00 -11.93
C GLY A 73 -14.81 5.36 -10.56
N VAL A 74 -13.74 4.58 -10.41
CA VAL A 74 -13.33 4.02 -9.12
C VAL A 74 -12.33 4.93 -8.43
N GLU A 75 -12.61 5.29 -7.19
CA GLU A 75 -11.75 6.10 -6.34
C GLU A 75 -11.47 5.37 -5.02
N LEU A 76 -10.19 5.03 -4.78
CA LEU A 76 -9.78 4.34 -3.57
C LEU A 76 -9.19 5.34 -2.57
N THR A 77 -9.92 5.52 -1.45
CA THR A 77 -9.45 6.33 -0.32
C THR A 77 -8.59 5.48 0.61
N VAL A 78 -7.29 5.69 0.56
CA VAL A 78 -6.32 5.04 1.45
C VAL A 78 -6.43 5.61 2.86
N ARG A 79 -6.38 4.77 3.88
CA ARG A 79 -6.28 5.16 5.30
C ARG A 79 -5.08 4.48 5.95
N PRO A 80 -4.46 5.11 6.96
CA PRO A 80 -3.48 4.43 7.77
C PRO A 80 -4.22 3.56 8.82
N ASP A 81 -3.97 2.25 8.81
CA ASP A 81 -4.41 1.36 9.89
C ASP A 81 -3.42 1.37 11.05
N PHE A 82 -2.20 1.82 10.79
CA PHE A 82 -1.21 2.13 11.82
C PHE A 82 -0.48 3.43 11.46
N LEU A 83 -0.41 4.35 12.42
CA LEU A 83 0.35 5.58 12.29
C LEU A 83 0.93 5.99 13.63
N ARG A 84 2.25 6.15 13.68
CA ARG A 84 2.96 6.70 14.84
C ARG A 84 3.96 7.74 14.39
N PHE A 85 3.76 8.98 14.81
CA PHE A 85 4.75 10.05 14.62
C PHE A 85 5.85 9.99 15.68
N GLY A 86 7.02 10.53 15.34
CA GLY A 86 8.14 10.69 16.25
C GLY A 86 7.81 11.62 17.41
N THR A 87 8.51 11.45 18.53
CA THR A 87 8.24 12.21 19.75
C THR A 87 9.06 13.49 19.82
N ARG A 88 8.59 14.47 20.60
CA ARG A 88 9.35 15.69 20.93
C ARG A 88 10.75 15.36 21.48
N ALA A 89 10.86 14.33 22.33
CA ALA A 89 12.15 13.92 22.90
C ALA A 89 13.16 13.45 21.83
N ALA A 90 12.69 12.75 20.78
CA ALA A 90 13.54 12.38 19.65
C ALA A 90 13.90 13.61 18.80
N ALA A 91 12.92 14.50 18.55
CA ALA A 91 13.14 15.72 17.79
C ALA A 91 14.19 16.66 18.45
N LYS A 92 14.21 16.76 19.79
CA LYS A 92 15.26 17.49 20.54
C LYS A 92 16.67 16.96 20.28
N ARG A 93 16.81 15.66 19.96
CA ARG A 93 18.09 15.04 19.57
C ARG A 93 18.35 15.12 18.06
N GLY A 94 17.50 15.83 17.32
CA GLY A 94 17.57 15.97 15.87
C GLY A 94 17.12 14.73 15.10
N VAL A 95 16.34 13.83 15.73
CA VAL A 95 15.85 12.58 15.10
C VAL A 95 14.37 12.71 14.77
N TYR A 96 14.02 12.55 13.49
CA TYR A 96 12.65 12.64 12.99
C TYR A 96 12.27 11.36 12.27
N ARG A 97 11.29 10.66 12.84
CA ARG A 97 10.84 9.37 12.33
C ARG A 97 9.34 9.25 12.40
N ALA A 98 8.78 8.37 11.59
CA ALA A 98 7.41 7.92 11.70
C ALA A 98 7.31 6.43 11.36
N SER A 99 6.22 5.80 11.77
CA SER A 99 5.87 4.46 11.34
C SER A 99 4.47 4.45 10.77
N LEU A 100 4.28 3.77 9.65
CA LEU A 100 3.07 3.82 8.85
C LEU A 100 2.78 2.44 8.25
N ARG A 101 1.50 2.04 8.27
CA ARG A 101 0.94 0.96 7.46
C ARG A 101 -0.39 1.41 6.87
N CYS A 102 -0.59 1.14 5.60
CA CYS A 102 -1.80 1.50 4.86
C CYS A 102 -2.74 0.29 4.72
N ASN A 103 -4.04 0.56 4.62
CA ASN A 103 -5.09 -0.45 4.37
C ASN A 103 -5.18 -0.90 2.90
N LEU A 104 -4.50 -0.18 2.01
CA LEU A 104 -4.36 -0.40 0.57
C LEU A 104 -2.94 0.00 0.16
N ASP A 105 -2.56 -0.27 -1.09
CA ASP A 105 -1.35 0.32 -1.64
C ASP A 105 -1.42 1.84 -1.56
N CYS A 106 -0.30 2.46 -1.19
CA CYS A 106 -0.30 3.89 -0.95
C CYS A 106 1.00 4.57 -1.36
N VAL A 107 0.88 5.76 -1.91
CA VAL A 107 1.98 6.74 -2.00
C VAL A 107 1.83 7.70 -0.83
N TYR A 108 2.89 7.82 -0.04
CA TYR A 108 2.91 8.74 1.10
C TYR A 108 3.84 9.93 0.85
N LEU A 109 3.45 11.07 1.42
CA LEU A 109 4.29 12.25 1.61
C LEU A 109 4.21 12.64 3.07
N ILE A 110 5.29 12.44 3.82
CA ILE A 110 5.40 12.90 5.20
C ILE A 110 6.30 14.12 5.26
N ARG A 111 5.94 15.09 6.10
CA ARG A 111 6.68 16.32 6.32
C ARG A 111 6.79 16.61 7.80
N VAL A 112 7.86 17.29 8.19
CA VAL A 112 7.91 18.10 9.41
C VAL A 112 7.86 19.55 8.97
N GLU A 113 6.88 20.28 9.47
CA GLU A 113 6.65 21.69 9.12
C GLU A 113 6.57 22.56 10.36
N ARG A 114 6.91 23.86 10.22
CA ARG A 114 6.65 24.85 11.27
C ARG A 114 5.13 25.02 11.39
N ALA A 115 4.60 24.90 12.61
CA ALA A 115 3.16 24.86 12.84
C ALA A 115 2.44 26.16 12.45
N SER A 116 3.10 27.31 12.59
CA SER A 116 2.51 28.62 12.29
C SER A 116 2.57 29.02 10.81
N THR A 117 3.65 28.66 10.09
CA THR A 117 3.88 29.14 8.71
C THR A 117 3.71 28.03 7.67
N HIS A 118 3.45 26.80 8.08
CA HIS A 118 3.46 25.60 7.24
C HIS A 118 4.74 25.39 6.43
N SER A 119 5.85 26.03 6.82
CA SER A 119 7.12 25.90 6.11
C SER A 119 7.69 24.51 6.34
N THR A 120 7.84 23.74 5.26
CA THR A 120 8.39 22.38 5.31
C THR A 120 9.88 22.45 5.65
N LYS A 121 10.31 21.68 6.65
CA LYS A 121 11.70 21.59 7.08
C LYS A 121 12.32 20.24 6.74
N LEU A 122 11.53 19.18 6.81
CA LEU A 122 11.91 17.84 6.41
C LEU A 122 10.78 17.23 5.61
N VAL A 123 11.12 16.38 4.66
CA VAL A 123 10.16 15.69 3.81
C VAL A 123 10.69 14.31 3.43
N LYS A 124 9.80 13.32 3.43
CA LYS A 124 10.07 12.00 2.86
C LYS A 124 8.86 11.58 2.05
N ARG A 125 9.11 10.97 0.90
CA ARG A 125 8.10 10.36 0.03
C ARG A 125 8.45 8.90 -0.18
N GLY A 126 7.44 8.08 -0.43
CA GLY A 126 7.62 6.68 -0.78
C GLY A 126 6.31 6.02 -1.17
N ARG A 127 6.40 4.73 -1.46
CA ARG A 127 5.27 3.85 -1.74
C ARG A 127 5.30 2.71 -0.73
N LEU A 128 4.12 2.23 -0.34
CA LEU A 128 3.93 1.03 0.48
C LEU A 128 2.93 0.12 -0.22
N GLU A 129 3.20 -1.17 -0.11
CA GLU A 129 2.21 -2.21 -0.42
C GLU A 129 1.25 -2.38 0.77
N VAL A 130 0.04 -2.83 0.48
CA VAL A 130 -0.96 -3.14 1.52
C VAL A 130 -0.35 -4.06 2.58
N GLY A 131 -0.60 -3.74 3.86
CA GLY A 131 -0.09 -4.54 4.99
C GLY A 131 1.38 -4.31 5.36
N GLU A 132 2.18 -3.64 4.53
CA GLU A 132 3.58 -3.31 4.82
C GLU A 132 3.69 -2.30 5.97
N LEU A 133 4.52 -2.60 6.99
CA LEU A 133 4.85 -1.64 8.05
C LEU A 133 6.17 -0.92 7.73
N ALA A 134 6.09 0.33 7.28
CA ALA A 134 7.26 1.16 7.06
C ALA A 134 7.74 1.87 8.32
N LYS A 135 9.07 1.90 8.49
CA LYS A 135 9.78 2.77 9.42
C LYS A 135 10.45 3.88 8.62
N ILE A 136 9.86 5.06 8.67
CA ILE A 136 10.25 6.22 7.87
C ILE A 136 11.21 7.09 8.69
N ASP A 137 12.45 7.21 8.23
CA ASP A 137 13.41 8.20 8.73
C ASP A 137 13.42 9.42 7.80
N LEU A 138 13.19 10.61 8.36
CA LEU A 138 13.22 11.87 7.62
C LEU A 138 14.63 12.51 7.62
N GLY A 139 15.61 11.82 8.22
CA GLY A 139 17.00 12.23 8.31
C GLY A 139 17.32 13.01 9.59
N PRO A 140 18.61 13.05 9.99
CA PRO A 140 19.05 13.83 11.13
C PRO A 140 19.07 15.32 10.81
N ARG A 141 18.48 16.15 11.69
CA ARG A 141 18.53 17.62 11.54
C ARG A 141 18.35 18.34 12.87
N ARG A 142 19.20 19.31 13.20
CA ARG A 142 18.88 20.25 14.29
C ARG A 142 18.02 21.38 13.73
N LEU A 143 16.73 21.37 14.07
CA LEU A 143 15.84 22.48 13.76
C LEU A 143 16.02 23.56 14.83
N GLY A 144 15.97 24.83 14.44
CA GLY A 144 16.03 25.94 15.39
C GLY A 144 14.77 26.03 16.27
N PRO A 145 14.77 26.92 17.26
CA PRO A 145 13.67 27.08 18.21
C PRO A 145 12.32 27.33 17.53
N GLY A 146 11.25 26.76 18.09
CA GLY A 146 9.88 27.02 17.67
C GLY A 146 8.98 25.79 17.63
N GLU A 147 7.77 26.01 17.11
CA GLU A 147 6.72 25.01 17.06
C GLU A 147 6.68 24.27 15.72
N TYR A 148 6.68 22.95 15.77
CA TYR A 148 6.66 22.07 14.61
C TYR A 148 5.56 21.02 14.72
N ARG A 149 5.17 20.43 13.59
CA ARG A 149 4.29 19.26 13.54
C ARG A 149 4.65 18.34 12.39
N TYR A 150 4.25 17.08 12.50
CA TYR A 150 4.26 16.17 11.37
C TYR A 150 2.97 16.34 10.56
N THR A 151 3.08 16.32 9.23
CA THR A 151 1.94 16.17 8.32
C THR A 151 2.17 14.97 7.40
N LEU A 152 1.14 14.17 7.19
CA LEU A 152 1.12 13.00 6.33
C LEU A 152 0.00 13.17 5.30
N ARG A 153 0.33 12.94 4.03
CA ARG A 153 -0.62 12.81 2.93
C ARG A 153 -0.49 11.42 2.33
N LEU A 154 -1.60 10.73 2.16
CA LEU A 154 -1.70 9.42 1.51
C LEU A 154 -2.61 9.50 0.29
N VAL A 155 -2.23 8.83 -0.79
CA VAL A 155 -3.05 8.65 -2.00
C VAL A 155 -2.85 7.24 -2.56
N HIS A 156 -3.88 6.67 -3.17
CA HIS A 156 -3.76 5.39 -3.86
C HIS A 156 -3.01 5.58 -5.18
N PRO A 157 -2.03 4.73 -5.55
CA PRO A 157 -1.18 4.94 -6.73
C PRO A 157 -1.92 4.77 -8.07
N VAL A 158 -2.90 3.85 -8.14
CA VAL A 158 -3.57 3.48 -9.41
C VAL A 158 -4.95 4.12 -9.56
N ASN A 159 -5.84 3.93 -8.58
CA ASN A 159 -7.18 4.53 -8.51
C ASN A 159 -7.25 5.61 -7.41
N PRO A 160 -6.62 6.80 -7.57
CA PRO A 160 -6.54 7.80 -6.52
C PRO A 160 -7.92 8.39 -6.17
N GLY A 161 -8.39 8.16 -4.95
CA GLY A 161 -9.45 8.98 -4.36
C GLY A 161 -8.93 10.25 -3.68
N PRO A 162 -9.79 10.97 -2.94
CA PRO A 162 -9.39 12.13 -2.14
C PRO A 162 -8.22 11.80 -1.20
N PRO A 163 -7.23 12.70 -1.08
CA PRO A 163 -6.05 12.42 -0.26
C PRO A 163 -6.41 12.35 1.23
N THR A 164 -5.95 11.30 1.90
CA THR A 164 -6.06 11.22 3.35
C THR A 164 -4.95 12.04 3.99
N LEU A 165 -5.34 13.01 4.82
CA LEU A 165 -4.44 13.86 5.59
C LEU A 165 -4.44 13.45 7.06
N ARG A 166 -3.25 13.41 7.66
CA ARG A 166 -3.05 13.23 9.11
C ARG A 166 -2.00 14.20 9.61
N GLN A 167 -2.16 14.63 10.86
CA GLN A 167 -1.23 15.54 11.51
C GLN A 167 -0.96 15.06 12.93
N SER A 168 0.26 15.30 13.43
CA SER A 168 0.54 15.17 14.86
C SER A 168 0.04 16.40 15.61
N PRO A 169 -0.15 16.31 16.93
CA PRO A 169 -0.11 17.50 17.77
C PRO A 169 1.19 18.30 17.53
N PRO A 170 1.15 19.63 17.66
CA PRO A 170 2.36 20.43 17.58
C PRO A 170 3.32 20.10 18.73
N PHE A 171 4.62 20.30 18.50
CA PHE A 171 5.67 20.14 19.50
C PHE A 171 6.68 21.28 19.44
N GLN A 172 7.11 21.72 20.62
CA GLN A 172 8.04 22.84 20.79
C GLN A 172 9.48 22.36 20.89
N LEU A 173 10.37 22.96 20.11
CA LEU A 173 11.82 22.83 20.23
C LEU A 173 12.41 24.09 20.90
N PRO A 174 13.34 23.91 21.85
CA PRO A 174 13.99 25.01 22.56
C PRO A 174 14.95 25.79 21.65
#